data_AF-A0A922XPJ8-F1
#
_entry.id   AF-A0A922XPJ8-F1
#
_cell.length_a   1.000
_cell.length_b   1.000
_cell.length_c   1.000
_cell.angle_alpha   90.00
_cell.angle_beta   90.00
_cell.angle_gamma   90.00
#
_symmetry.space_group_name_H-M   'P 1'
#
loop_
_entity.id
_entity.type
_entity.pdbx_description
1 polymer ?
#
loop_
_entity_poly.entity_id
_entity_poly.type
_entity_poly.pdbx_seq_one_letter_code
_entity_poly.pdbx_strand_id
1 'polypeptide(L)' 'SGIGKAHGHYGFLSFSNEKPSIRQKRGLSSTYFFYPPYTPLKKKLIDFILRWVA' A
#
# COMPACT_ATOMS: atom_id res chain seq x y z
N SER A 1 -5.37 33.82 6.93
CA SER A 1 -6.21 33.41 5.78
C SER A 1 -5.36 32.85 4.65
N GLY A 2 -4.40 31.98 4.95
CA GLY A 2 -3.44 31.46 3.99
C GLY A 2 -3.21 29.97 4.22
N ILE A 3 -2.88 29.25 3.15
CA ILE A 3 -2.59 27.81 3.15
C ILE A 3 -1.25 27.57 3.85
N GLY A 4 -1.26 26.62 4.80
CA GLY A 4 -0.07 26.22 5.57
C GLY A 4 -0.01 26.85 6.96
N LYS A 5 0.22 26.03 7.98
CA LYS A 5 0.59 26.44 9.33
C LYS A 5 1.96 25.84 9.61
N ALA A 6 2.99 26.68 9.62
CA ALA A 6 4.34 26.25 9.93
C ALA A 6 4.65 26.53 11.40
N HIS A 7 4.65 25.48 12.23
CA HIS A 7 5.15 25.54 13.59
C HIS A 7 5.66 24.16 14.02
N GLY A 8 6.82 24.09 14.66
CA GLY A 8 7.44 22.85 15.14
C GLY A 8 7.46 21.74 14.10
N HIS A 9 7.01 20.55 14.49
CA HIS A 9 6.96 19.33 13.66
C HIS A 9 6.19 19.50 12.34
N TYR A 10 5.06 20.22 12.37
CA TYR A 10 4.23 20.44 11.17
C TYR A 10 4.89 21.39 10.16
N GLY A 11 5.69 22.33 10.65
CA GLY A 11 6.56 23.15 9.81
C GLY A 11 7.60 22.30 9.09
N PHE A 12 8.32 21.44 9.82
CA PHE A 12 9.31 20.53 9.25
C PHE A 12 8.72 19.60 8.17
N LEU A 13 7.56 18.98 8.44
CA LEU A 13 6.88 18.14 7.43
C LEU A 13 6.45 18.94 6.20
N SER A 14 5.91 20.15 6.38
CA SER A 14 5.45 20.98 5.24
C SER A 14 6.57 21.41 4.28
N PHE A 15 7.82 21.41 4.75
CA PHE A 15 9.01 21.73 3.94
C PHE A 15 9.89 20.50 3.64
N SER A 16 9.45 19.30 4.04
CA SER A 16 10.14 18.04 3.76
C SER A 16 9.41 17.27 2.66
N ASN A 17 10.17 16.53 1.86
CA ASN A 17 9.60 15.60 0.89
C ASN A 17 9.49 14.21 1.54
N GLU A 18 8.26 13.79 1.85
CA GLU A 18 8.01 12.44 2.33
C GLU A 18 8.31 11.42 1.22
N LYS A 19 9.49 10.80 1.31
CA LYS A 19 9.89 9.75 0.38
C LYS A 19 9.32 8.40 0.85
N PRO A 20 8.32 7.82 0.17
CA PRO A 20 7.88 6.47 0.47
C PRO A 20 9.03 5.50 0.18
N SER A 21 9.39 4.67 1.16
CA SER A 21 10.36 3.59 0.98
C SER A 21 9.72 2.28 1.40
N ILE A 22 9.70 1.32 0.47
CA ILE A 22 9.10 0.01 0.69
C ILE A 22 10.24 -1.01 0.82
N ARG A 23 10.28 -1.72 1.94
CA ARG A 23 11.20 -2.84 2.16
C ARG A 23 10.40 -4.14 2.17
N GLN A 24 10.44 -4.86 1.05
CA GLN A 24 9.84 -6.18 0.95
C GLN A 24 10.81 -7.23 1.48
N LYS A 25 10.39 -8.03 2.45
CA LYS A 25 11.19 -9.16 2.95
C LYS A 25 11.33 -10.22 1.84
N ARG A 26 12.54 -10.73 1.62
CA ARG A 26 12.74 -11.91 0.75
C ARG A 26 12.10 -13.13 1.42
N GLY A 27 11.17 -13.80 0.73
CA GLY A 27 10.41 -14.95 1.26
C GLY A 27 8.92 -14.89 0.91
N LEU A 28 8.04 -15.34 1.82
CA LEU A 28 6.58 -15.31 1.69
C LEU A 28 6.03 -13.87 1.64
N SER A 29 5.93 -13.32 0.43
CA SER A 29 5.22 -12.06 0.17
C SER A 29 3.72 -12.31 -0.08
N SER A 30 2.87 -11.35 0.28
CA SER A 30 1.45 -11.36 -0.12
C SER A 30 1.27 -11.45 -1.65
N THR A 31 2.27 -11.00 -2.41
CA THR A 31 2.27 -11.07 -3.88
C THR A 31 2.19 -12.51 -4.40
N TYR A 32 2.65 -13.51 -3.64
CA TYR A 32 2.63 -14.90 -4.08
C TYR A 32 1.23 -15.50 -4.24
N PHE A 33 0.23 -14.94 -3.54
CA PHE A 33 -1.16 -15.35 -3.73
C PHE A 33 -1.71 -14.95 -5.10
N PHE A 34 -1.15 -13.91 -5.71
CA PHE A 34 -1.53 -13.41 -7.03
C PHE A 34 -0.68 -13.98 -8.17
N TYR A 35 0.36 -14.77 -7.89
CA TYR A 35 1.13 -15.40 -8.95
C TYR A 35 0.39 -16.60 -9.57
N PRO A 36 0.50 -16.77 -10.90
CA PRO A 36 -0.01 -17.95 -11.59
C PRO A 36 0.72 -19.23 -11.12
N PRO A 37 0.13 -20.43 -11.29
CA PRO A 37 -1.15 -20.71 -11.95
C PRO A 37 -2.36 -20.40 -11.04
N TYR A 38 -3.41 -19.83 -11.63
CA TYR A 38 -4.68 -19.54 -10.96
C TYR A 38 -5.54 -20.80 -10.86
N THR A 39 -5.26 -21.61 -9.84
CA THR A 39 -6.09 -22.76 -9.51
C THR A 39 -7.52 -22.33 -9.12
N PRO A 40 -8.53 -23.21 -9.22
CA PRO A 40 -9.91 -22.87 -8.86
C PRO A 40 -10.07 -22.31 -7.44
N LEU A 41 -9.19 -22.70 -6.51
CA LEU A 41 -9.15 -22.14 -5.15
C LEU A 41 -8.66 -20.69 -5.13
N LYS A 42 -7.59 -20.37 -5.87
CA LYS A 42 -7.09 -18.99 -5.99
C LYS A 42 -8.09 -18.08 -6.69
N LYS A 43 -8.81 -18.58 -7.70
CA LYS A 43 -9.87 -17.82 -8.39
C LYS A 43 -11.00 -17.44 -7.43
N LYS A 44 -11.49 -18.39 -6.61
CA LYS A 44 -12.49 -18.09 -5.57
C LYS A 44 -12.00 -17.06 -4.54
N LEU A 45 -10.73 -17.13 -4.14
CA LEU A 45 -10.13 -16.15 -3.22
C LEU A 45 -10.08 -14.75 -3.85
N ILE A 46 -9.64 -14.65 -5.10
CA ILE A 46 -9.57 -13.40 -5.85
C ILE A 46 -10.97 -12.81 -6.04
N ASP A 47 -11.95 -13.61 -6.44
CA ASP A 47 -13.34 -13.18 -6.62
C ASP A 47 -13.95 -12.69 -5.29
N PHE A 48 -13.61 -13.31 -4.16
CA PHE A 48 -14.04 -12.86 -2.83
C PHE A 48 -13.43 -11.51 -2.45
N ILE A 49 -12.12 -11.32 -2.70
CA ILE A 49 -11.43 -10.05 -2.41
C ILE A 49 -11.98 -8.94 -3.32
N LEU A 50 -12.15 -9.21 -4.62
CA LEU A 50 -12.69 -8.24 -5.57
C LEU A 50 -14.10 -7.81 -5.19
N ARG A 51 -14.94 -8.70 -4.65
CA ARG A 51 -16.30 -8.35 -4.17
C ARG A 51 -16.31 -7.31 -3.04
N TRP A 52 -15.22 -7.19 -2.29
CA TRP A 52 -15.11 -6.23 -1.18
C TRP A 52 -14.34 -4.96 -1.52
N VAL A 53 -13.45 -5.03 -2.53
CA VAL A 53 -12.60 -3.90 -2.94
C VAL A 53 -13.25 -3.08 -4.07
N ALA A 54 -14.11 -3.69 -4.88
CA ALA A 54 -14.94 -3.02 -5.90
C ALA A 54 -16.24 -2.50 -5.28
#